data_AF-A0A7W1W7L1-F1
#
_entry.id   AF-A0A7W1W7L1-F1
#
_cell.length_a   1.000
_cell.length_b   1.000
_cell.length_c   1.000
_cell.angle_alpha   90.00
_cell.angle_beta   90.00
_cell.angle_gamma   90.00
#
_symmetry.space_group_name_H-M   'P 1'
#
loop_
_entity.id
_entity.type
_entity.pdbx_description
1 polymer ?
#
loop_
_entity_poly.entity_id
_entity_poly.type
_entity_poly.pdbx_seq_one_letter_code
_entity_poly.pdbx_strand_id
1 'polypeptide(L)'
;MVDTGASYLTLPSAWKKRLGDLKKIEDVEVEMGTGEIRKAEIYAAVSIKVANFREVVSEVLFIDMEKNEDREYEPLVGYLVLEAIPVAVDMLGHRLVKVRALDLK
;
A
#
# COMPACT_ATOMS: atom_id res chain seq x y z
N MET A 1 3.53 3.26 6.71
CA MET A 1 3.40 4.70 6.39
C MET A 1 2.26 4.92 5.40
N VAL A 2 1.53 6.03 5.50
CA VAL A 2 0.65 6.50 4.40
C VAL A 2 1.55 7.24 3.43
N ASP A 3 1.55 6.84 2.16
CA ASP A 3 2.44 7.40 1.15
C ASP A 3 1.67 7.64 -0.16
N THR A 4 1.33 8.90 -0.42
CA THR A 4 0.62 9.28 -1.65
C THR A 4 1.50 9.25 -2.89
N GLY A 5 2.82 9.09 -2.75
CA GLY A 5 3.75 8.86 -3.86
C GLY A 5 3.81 7.40 -4.29
N ALA A 6 3.34 6.47 -3.45
CA ALA A 6 3.21 5.06 -3.79
C ALA A 6 1.82 4.75 -4.36
N SER A 7 1.73 3.88 -5.37
CA SER A 7 0.44 3.49 -5.96
C SER A 7 -0.27 2.40 -5.14
N TYR A 8 0.43 1.30 -4.81
CA TYR A 8 -0.15 0.10 -4.22
C TYR A 8 -0.04 0.07 -2.68
N LEU A 9 -0.72 -0.88 -2.04
CA LEU A 9 -0.25 -1.39 -0.75
C LEU A 9 1.09 -2.11 -1.01
N THR A 10 2.18 -1.57 -0.48
CA THR A 10 3.52 -2.13 -0.65
C THR A 10 3.96 -2.81 0.63
N LEU A 11 4.22 -4.11 0.56
CA LEU A 11 4.66 -4.93 1.68
C LEU A 11 6.07 -5.50 1.43
N PRO A 12 6.83 -5.77 2.49
CA PRO A 12 8.10 -6.48 2.35
C PRO A 12 7.85 -7.91 1.85
N SER A 13 8.63 -8.37 0.87
CA SER A 13 8.58 -9.75 0.36
C SER A 13 8.72 -10.81 1.48
N ALA A 14 9.42 -10.47 2.56
CA ALA A 14 9.53 -11.30 3.76
C ALA A 14 8.19 -11.62 4.44
N TRP A 15 7.15 -10.82 4.21
CA TRP A 15 5.81 -11.03 4.78
C TRP A 15 4.87 -11.82 3.88
N LYS A 16 5.24 -12.10 2.63
CA LYS A 16 4.35 -12.75 1.66
C LYS A 16 3.71 -14.04 2.20
N LYS A 17 4.51 -14.92 2.80
CA LYS A 17 4.04 -16.18 3.39
C LYS A 17 3.05 -16.01 4.55
N ARG A 18 3.01 -14.83 5.19
CA ARG A 18 2.08 -14.54 6.30
C ARG A 18 0.65 -14.31 5.81
N LEU A 19 0.48 -14.00 4.53
CA LEU A 19 -0.82 -13.69 3.91
C LEU A 19 -1.44 -14.91 3.21
N GLY A 20 -0.82 -16.09 3.34
CA GLY A 20 -1.28 -17.33 2.72
C GLY A 20 -0.96 -17.41 1.24
N ASP A 21 -1.72 -18.24 0.53
CA ASP A 21 -1.51 -18.53 -0.89
C ASP A 21 -2.21 -17.46 -1.75
N LEU A 22 -1.48 -16.38 -2.01
CA LEU A 22 -1.93 -15.32 -2.91
C LEU A 22 -1.62 -15.67 -4.37
N LYS A 23 -2.52 -15.32 -5.28
CA LYS A 23 -2.29 -15.45 -6.73
C LYS A 23 -1.37 -14.34 -7.21
N LYS A 24 -0.19 -14.69 -7.71
CA LYS A 24 0.67 -13.74 -8.42
C LYS A 24 0.00 -13.31 -9.72
N ILE A 25 -0.01 -12.01 -9.99
CA ILE A 25 -0.48 -11.43 -11.25
C ILE A 25 0.72 -11.28 -12.20
N GLU A 26 1.77 -10.58 -11.76
CA GLU A 26 2.93 -10.28 -12.59
C GLU A 26 4.18 -9.90 -11.78
N ASP A 27 5.33 -9.91 -12.46
CA ASP A 27 6.57 -9.27 -12.04
C ASP A 27 6.63 -7.87 -12.68
N VAL A 28 6.99 -6.85 -11.90
CA VAL A 28 7.08 -5.46 -12.37
C VAL A 28 8.40 -4.81 -11.98
N GLU A 29 8.75 -3.74 -12.67
CA GLU A 29 9.78 -2.80 -12.24
C GLU A 29 9.13 -1.61 -11.55
N VAL A 30 9.70 -1.17 -10.44
CA VAL A 30 9.27 0.02 -9.71
C VAL A 30 10.42 1.00 -9.53
N GLU A 31 10.11 2.28 -9.73
CA GLU A 31 11.03 3.37 -9.45
C GLU A 31 10.90 3.79 -7.99
N MET A 32 12.01 3.71 -7.25
CA MET A 32 12.10 4.13 -5.86
C MET A 32 12.18 5.66 -5.78
N GLY A 33 11.90 6.24 -4.61
CA GLY A 33 12.06 7.70 -4.40
C GLY A 33 13.49 8.22 -4.63
N THR A 34 14.48 7.34 -4.70
CA THR A 34 15.88 7.63 -5.05
C THR A 34 16.15 7.63 -6.57
N GLY A 35 15.16 7.27 -7.39
CA GLY A 35 15.32 7.00 -8.83
C GLY A 35 15.90 5.61 -9.16
N GLU A 36 16.20 4.79 -8.14
CA GLU A 36 16.63 3.41 -8.34
C GLU A 36 15.46 2.57 -8.90
N ILE A 37 15.72 1.72 -9.89
CA ILE A 37 14.74 0.74 -10.38
C ILE A 37 14.93 -0.59 -9.65
N ARG A 38 13.87 -1.10 -9.02
CA ARG A 38 13.84 -2.42 -8.34
C ARG A 38 12.77 -3.32 -8.92
N LYS A 39 12.98 -4.64 -8.81
CA LYS A 39 11.98 -5.64 -9.16
C LYS A 39 11.00 -5.85 -8.01
N ALA A 40 9.72 -5.96 -8.34
CA ALA A 40 8.64 -6.23 -7.41
C ALA A 40 7.64 -7.22 -8.03
N GLU A 41 6.72 -7.70 -7.20
CA GLU A 41 5.70 -8.67 -7.63
C GLU A 41 4.32 -8.19 -7.19
N ILE A 42 3.36 -8.19 -8.12
CA ILE A 42 1.97 -7.85 -7.83
C ILE A 42 1.18 -9.14 -7.59
N TYR A 43 0.38 -9.13 -6.53
CA TYR A 43 -0.49 -10.22 -6.14
C TYR A 43 -1.95 -9.76 -6.04
N ALA A 44 -2.83 -10.64 -6.48
CA ALA A 44 -4.25 -10.39 -6.59
C ALA A 44 -4.94 -10.27 -5.23
N ALA A 45 -5.97 -9.41 -5.18
CA ALA A 45 -7.09 -9.41 -4.24
C ALA A 45 -6.77 -9.84 -2.80
N VAL A 46 -6.23 -8.91 -2.02
CA VAL A 46 -6.13 -9.01 -0.55
C VAL A 46 -7.21 -8.17 0.12
N SER A 47 -7.76 -8.68 1.22
CA SER A 47 -8.66 -7.89 2.08
C SER A 47 -7.84 -6.94 2.94
N ILE A 48 -8.15 -5.65 2.88
CA ILE A 48 -7.40 -4.58 3.54
C ILE A 48 -8.32 -3.79 4.45
N LYS A 49 -7.94 -3.70 5.72
CA LYS A 49 -8.59 -2.85 6.71
C LYS A 49 -7.60 -1.86 7.30
N VAL A 50 -7.74 -0.59 6.91
CA VAL A 50 -6.95 0.52 7.47
C VAL A 50 -7.69 1.08 8.68
N ALA A 51 -7.11 0.91 9.88
CA ALA A 51 -7.69 1.38 11.14
C ALA A 51 -9.18 0.98 11.30
N ASN A 52 -10.05 1.97 11.51
CA ASN A 52 -11.50 1.80 11.64
C ASN A 52 -12.29 2.19 10.37
N PHE A 53 -11.61 2.36 9.24
CA PHE A 53 -12.28 2.62 7.96
C PHE A 53 -12.91 1.34 7.40
N ARG A 54 -13.70 1.50 6.31
CA ARG A 54 -14.30 0.35 5.62
C ARG A 54 -13.22 -0.59 5.12
N GLU A 55 -13.53 -1.87 5.07
CA GLU A 55 -12.70 -2.86 4.41
C GLU A 55 -12.83 -2.75 2.88
N VAL A 56 -11.74 -3.00 2.18
CA VAL A 56 -11.64 -3.00 0.71
C VAL A 56 -10.83 -4.21 0.24
N VAL A 57 -11.01 -4.57 -1.03
CA VAL A 57 -10.20 -5.59 -1.70
C VAL A 57 -9.36 -4.89 -2.76
N SER A 58 -8.05 -5.11 -2.74
CA SER A 58 -7.11 -4.51 -3.70
C SER A 58 -5.95 -5.45 -3.97
N GLU A 59 -5.18 -5.18 -5.02
CA GLU A 59 -3.89 -5.81 -5.25
C GLU A 59 -2.84 -5.30 -4.25
N VAL A 60 -1.83 -6.13 -4.01
CA VAL A 60 -0.69 -5.84 -3.14
C VAL A 60 0.62 -6.02 -3.90
N LEU A 61 1.55 -5.11 -3.69
CA LEU A 61 2.90 -5.16 -4.24
C LEU A 61 3.87 -5.68 -3.17
N PHE A 62 4.66 -6.69 -3.52
CA PHE A 62 5.76 -7.16 -2.69
C PHE A 62 7.10 -6.75 -3.29
N ILE A 63 7.97 -6.18 -2.45
CA ILE A 63 9.32 -5.77 -2.82
C ILE A 63 10.32 -6.18 -1.76
N ASP A 64 11.58 -6.40 -2.15
CA ASP A 64 12.66 -6.48 -1.17
C ASP A 64 12.89 -5.11 -0.53
N MET A 65 12.52 -5.01 0.74
CA MET A 65 12.45 -3.78 1.50
C MET A 65 13.51 -3.83 2.59
N GLU A 66 14.25 -2.76 2.76
CA GLU A 66 15.21 -2.63 3.86
C GLU A 66 14.49 -2.27 5.15
N LYS A 67 15.05 -2.70 6.28
CA LYS A 67 14.55 -2.33 7.61
C LYS A 67 15.10 -0.95 7.97
N ASN A 68 14.31 -0.17 8.70
CA ASN A 68 14.74 1.12 9.23
C ASN A 68 15.75 0.97 10.40
N GLU A 69 16.16 2.08 10.98
CA GLU A 69 17.12 2.12 12.10
C GLU A 69 16.65 1.31 13.32
N ASP A 70 15.34 1.24 13.55
CA ASP A 70 14.69 0.44 14.60
C ASP A 70 14.56 -1.04 14.24
N ARG A 71 15.11 -1.47 13.10
CA ARG A 71 15.06 -2.84 12.55
C ARG A 71 13.66 -3.32 12.19
N GLU A 72 12.74 -2.39 11.91
CA GLU A 72 11.38 -2.66 11.48
C GLU A 72 11.20 -2.41 9.98
N TYR A 73 10.26 -3.14 9.37
CA TYR A 73 9.83 -2.84 8.02
C TYR A 73 8.80 -1.71 8.03
N GLU A 74 8.84 -0.87 7.02
CA GLU A 74 7.90 0.25 6.89
C GLU A 74 7.01 0.07 5.63
N PRO A 75 5.95 -0.75 5.72
CA PRO A 75 5.04 -0.96 4.59
C PRO A 75 4.32 0.34 4.23
N LEU A 76 3.99 0.51 2.94
CA LEU A 76 3.40 1.73 2.41
C LEU A 76 1.93 1.49 2.06
N VAL A 77 1.05 2.38 2.53
CA VAL A 77 -0.34 2.46 2.07
C VAL A 77 -0.40 3.49 0.96
N GLY A 78 -0.37 3.00 -0.28
CA GLY A 78 -0.42 3.81 -1.49
C GLY A 78 -1.82 4.32 -1.86
N TYR A 79 -1.83 5.16 -2.89
CA TYR A 79 -3.00 5.90 -3.35
C TYR A 79 -4.19 5.00 -3.73
N LEU A 80 -3.98 3.84 -4.37
CA LEU A 80 -5.07 2.96 -4.79
C LEU A 80 -5.91 2.44 -3.60
N VAL A 81 -5.25 2.14 -2.48
CA VAL A 81 -5.97 1.73 -1.26
C VAL A 81 -6.69 2.92 -0.64
N LEU A 82 -6.02 4.08 -0.61
CA LEU A 82 -6.58 5.31 -0.03
C LEU A 82 -7.80 5.81 -0.80
N GLU A 83 -7.82 5.68 -2.13
CA GLU A 83 -8.95 6.04 -2.98
C GLU A 83 -10.12 5.05 -2.85
N ALA A 84 -9.81 3.75 -2.68
CA ALA A 84 -10.83 2.73 -2.46
C ALA A 84 -11.59 2.89 -1.13
N ILE A 85 -10.97 3.53 -0.13
CA ILE A 85 -11.63 3.90 1.13
C ILE A 85 -12.12 5.36 1.08
N PRO A 86 -13.28 5.70 1.66
CA PRO A 86 -13.81 7.06 1.68
C PRO A 86 -13.04 7.92 2.70
N VAL A 87 -11.78 8.23 2.41
CA VAL A 87 -10.93 9.10 3.23
C VAL A 87 -10.28 10.18 2.38
N ALA A 88 -9.93 11.29 3.03
CA ALA A 88 -9.06 12.32 2.52
C ALA A 88 -7.77 12.34 3.35
N VAL A 89 -6.65 12.66 2.71
CA VAL A 89 -5.37 12.87 3.39
C VAL A 89 -5.27 14.34 3.80
N ASP A 90 -5.36 14.60 5.10
CA ASP A 90 -5.13 15.92 5.70
C ASP A 90 -3.63 16.09 5.93
N MET A 91 -2.98 16.77 4.98
CA MET A 91 -1.53 17.01 5.00
C MET A 91 -1.07 17.95 6.12
N LEU A 92 -1.95 18.85 6.60
CA LEU A 92 -1.62 19.78 7.68
C LEU A 92 -1.71 19.09 9.05
N GLY A 93 -2.74 18.27 9.22
CA GLY A 93 -2.95 17.47 10.42
C GLY A 93 -2.22 16.13 10.43
N HIS A 94 -1.51 15.78 9.35
CA HIS A 94 -0.87 14.48 9.13
C HIS A 94 -1.77 13.29 9.47
N ARG A 95 -3.01 13.29 8.97
CA ARG A 95 -4.04 12.29 9.33
C ARG A 95 -4.96 11.94 8.18
N LEU A 96 -5.60 10.77 8.30
CA LEU A 96 -6.71 10.38 7.44
C LEU A 96 -8.03 10.90 8.01
N VAL A 97 -8.82 11.58 7.18
CA VAL A 97 -10.13 12.12 7.56
C VAL A 97 -11.20 11.43 6.74
N LYS A 98 -12.23 10.90 7.40
CA LYS A 98 -13.37 10.27 6.70
C LYS A 98 -14.09 11.31 5.83
N VAL A 99 -14.28 11.01 4.54
CA VAL A 99 -15.15 11.83 3.69
C VAL A 99 -16.61 11.41 3.86
N ARG A 100 -17.53 12.37 3.74
CA ARG A 100 -18.97 12.16 3.95
C ARG A 100 -19.68 11.59 2.74
N ALA A 101 -19.15 11.82 1.55
CA ALA A 101 -19.68 11.37 0.27
C ALA A 101 -18.51 10.99 -0.64
N LEU A 102 -18.76 10.05 -1.57
CA LEU A 102 -17.84 9.73 -2.64
C LEU A 102 -17.99 10.76 -3.76
N ASP A 103 -16.89 11.13 -4.40
CA ASP A 103 -16.94 11.97 -5.60
C ASP A 103 -17.46 11.12 -6.78
N LEU A 104 -18.33 11.71 -7.59
CA LEU A 104 -18.87 11.11 -8.81
C LEU A 104 -18.83 12.17 -9.91
N LYS A 105 -17.62 12.46 -10.39
CA LYS A 105 -17.38 13.39 -11.50
C LYS A 105 -17.11 12.64 -12.79
#